data_AF-A0A7S2KNV9-F1
#
_entry.id   AF-A0A7S2KNV9-F1
#
_cell.length_a   1.000
_cell.length_b   1.000
_cell.length_c   1.000
_cell.angle_alpha   90.00
_cell.angle_beta   90.00
_cell.angle_gamma   90.00
#
_symmetry.space_group_name_H-M   'P 1'
#
loop_
_entity.id
_entity.type
_entity.pdbx_description
1 polymer ?
#
loop_
_entity_poly.entity_id
_entity_poly.type
_entity_poly.pdbx_seq_one_letter_code
_entity_poly.pdbx_strand_id
1 'polypeptide(L)'
;SPDFLRGLDFAMFGLGDSKYENFNTVSKFIDSTLPRLGAERLLDLVCGDDDQDMDADFWKWRRALWPLLRAHYYQHGETSSSTKSASDEIEHCPYRVEFLPKAEAHLSDSVRSSKFPDDSINFSTACYFTASDCPITSKRNIRSIEDERSTLHFEIDISECNAGLKYKTGDRLAVLPVNDDEIVNRVAVALGFDL
;
A
#
# COMPACT_ATOMS: atom_id res chain seq x y z
N SER A 1 29.16 17.40 3.30
CA SER A 1 29.16 18.86 3.46
C SER A 1 27.91 19.24 4.23
N PRO A 2 27.97 20.13 5.24
CA PRO A 2 26.79 20.55 6.00
C PRO A 2 25.72 21.28 5.16
N ASP A 3 26.03 21.62 3.91
CA ASP A 3 25.13 22.31 2.98
C ASP A 3 24.69 21.45 1.78
N PHE A 4 24.87 20.12 1.85
CA PHE A 4 24.63 19.22 0.72
C PHE A 4 23.17 19.27 0.20
N LEU A 5 22.20 19.48 1.08
CA LEU A 5 20.77 19.57 0.79
C LEU A 5 20.21 20.98 0.93
N ARG A 6 21.07 22.01 0.84
CA ARG A 6 20.60 23.40 0.90
C ARG A 6 19.56 23.66 -0.19
N GLY A 7 18.43 24.25 0.20
CA GLY A 7 17.30 24.55 -0.69
C GLY A 7 16.31 23.39 -0.85
N LEU A 8 16.53 22.26 -0.14
CA LEU A 8 15.51 21.23 0.02
C LEU A 8 14.63 21.55 1.23
N ASP A 9 13.37 21.84 0.98
CA ASP A 9 12.36 21.90 2.03
C ASP A 9 11.71 20.52 2.20
N PHE A 10 11.46 20.10 3.44
CA PHE A 10 10.85 18.79 3.70
C PHE A 10 9.81 18.82 4.82
N ALA A 11 8.88 17.87 4.77
CA ALA A 11 7.98 17.49 5.84
C ALA A 11 7.88 15.98 5.86
N MET A 12 7.72 15.37 7.04
CA MET A 12 7.73 13.93 7.18
C MET A 12 6.61 13.42 8.07
N PHE A 13 5.97 12.35 7.61
CA PHE A 13 5.08 11.53 8.40
C PHE A 13 5.72 10.15 8.54
N GLY A 14 5.88 9.71 9.78
CA GLY A 14 6.43 8.41 10.08
C GLY A 14 5.33 7.36 10.25
N LEU A 15 5.54 6.17 9.71
CA LEU A 15 4.70 5.00 9.89
C LEU A 15 5.39 4.07 10.90
N GLY A 16 4.75 3.79 12.03
CA GLY A 16 5.27 2.89 13.04
C GLY A 16 4.17 2.30 13.90
N ASP A 17 4.58 1.46 14.84
CA ASP A 17 3.70 0.80 15.82
C ASP A 17 4.44 0.82 17.17
N SER A 18 3.82 1.41 18.19
CA SER A 18 4.42 1.60 19.52
C SER A 18 4.55 0.32 20.34
N LYS A 19 3.95 -0.79 19.92
CA LYS A 19 4.23 -2.13 20.47
C LYS A 19 5.62 -2.63 20.13
N TYR A 20 6.24 -2.09 19.07
CA TYR A 20 7.62 -2.41 18.72
C TYR A 20 8.60 -1.51 19.45
N GLU A 21 9.70 -2.09 19.92
CA GLU A 21 10.77 -1.36 20.62
C GLU A 21 11.31 -0.17 19.81
N ASN A 22 11.42 -0.35 18.48
CA ASN A 22 11.98 0.64 17.56
C ASN A 22 10.89 1.52 16.92
N PHE A 23 10.00 2.08 17.73
CA PHE A 23 8.90 2.93 17.27
C PHE A 23 9.39 4.12 16.43
N ASN A 24 9.02 4.16 15.15
CA ASN A 24 9.33 5.24 14.20
C ASN A 24 10.84 5.60 14.08
N THR A 25 11.74 4.66 14.40
CA THR A 25 13.20 4.93 14.44
C THR A 25 13.75 5.44 13.11
N VAL A 26 13.29 4.90 11.97
CA VAL A 26 13.73 5.35 10.63
C VAL A 26 13.30 6.79 10.38
N SER A 27 12.03 7.12 10.63
CA SER A 27 11.49 8.47 10.45
C SER A 27 12.23 9.49 11.34
N LYS A 28 12.44 9.15 12.61
CA LYS A 28 13.21 9.97 13.57
C LYS A 28 14.66 10.18 13.11
N PHE A 29 15.28 9.14 12.55
CA PHE A 29 16.64 9.23 12.03
C PHE A 29 16.73 10.14 10.81
N ILE A 30 15.82 9.99 9.83
CA ILE A 30 15.81 10.85 8.63
C ILE A 30 15.51 12.30 9.03
N ASP A 31 14.52 12.51 9.90
CA ASP A 31 14.07 13.85 10.32
C ASP A 31 15.18 14.62 11.05
N SER A 32 15.97 13.93 11.87
CA SER A 32 17.12 14.54 12.55
C SER A 32 18.35 14.70 11.64
N THR A 33 18.46 13.92 10.56
CA THR A 33 19.61 13.94 9.65
C THR A 33 19.49 14.99 8.55
N LEU A 34 18.30 15.18 7.97
CA LEU A 34 18.10 16.12 6.86
C LEU A 34 18.52 17.57 7.21
N PRO A 35 18.14 18.14 8.39
CA PRO A 35 18.60 19.48 8.77
C PRO A 35 20.11 19.59 8.95
N ARG A 36 20.77 18.53 9.42
CA ARG A 36 22.24 18.48 9.56
C ARG A 36 22.97 18.52 8.21
N LEU A 37 22.26 18.22 7.13
CA LEU A 37 22.76 18.29 5.75
C LEU A 37 22.32 19.58 5.02
N GLY A 38 21.61 20.48 5.69
CA GLY A 38 21.22 21.79 5.16
C GLY A 38 19.79 21.88 4.62
N ALA A 39 18.97 20.83 4.77
CA ALA A 39 17.55 20.87 4.40
C ALA A 39 16.73 21.64 5.45
N GLU A 40 15.64 22.28 5.03
CA GLU A 40 14.75 23.04 5.89
C GLU A 40 13.47 22.25 6.22
N ARG A 41 13.15 22.12 7.50
CA ARG A 41 11.94 21.42 7.94
C ARG A 41 10.76 22.38 7.91
N LEU A 42 9.77 22.11 7.05
CA LEU A 42 8.54 22.89 6.94
C LEU A 42 7.55 22.56 8.07
N LEU A 43 7.46 21.28 8.44
CA LEU A 43 6.54 20.78 9.45
C LEU A 43 7.22 19.72 10.31
N ASP A 44 7.02 19.82 11.62
CA ASP A 44 7.53 18.84 12.58
C ASP A 44 7.09 17.41 12.24
N LEU A 45 8.01 16.46 12.47
CA LEU A 45 7.73 15.04 12.31
C LEU A 45 6.52 14.63 13.16
N VAL A 46 5.52 14.03 12.52
CA VAL A 46 4.47 13.28 13.19
C VAL A 46 4.78 11.79 13.07
N CYS A 47 4.82 11.10 14.21
CA CYS A 47 5.01 9.65 14.29
C CYS A 47 3.64 8.98 14.38
N GLY A 48 3.09 8.52 13.26
CA GLY A 48 1.85 7.74 13.25
C GLY A 48 2.04 6.38 13.93
N ASP A 49 0.99 5.93 14.61
CA ASP A 49 0.99 4.71 15.43
C ASP A 49 -0.13 3.74 15.01
N ASP A 50 0.25 2.59 14.47
CA ASP A 50 -0.66 1.50 14.07
C ASP A 50 -1.35 0.83 15.27
N ASP A 51 -0.75 0.91 16.46
CA ASP A 51 -1.39 0.39 17.68
C ASP A 51 -2.59 1.23 18.11
N GLN A 52 -2.65 2.48 17.67
CA GLN A 52 -3.65 3.46 18.06
C GLN A 52 -4.55 3.80 16.87
N ASP A 53 -4.42 5.01 16.31
CA ASP A 53 -5.20 5.48 15.17
C ASP A 53 -4.30 6.19 14.17
N MET A 54 -3.64 5.38 13.33
CA MET A 54 -2.73 5.87 12.29
C MET A 54 -3.43 6.81 11.30
N ASP A 55 -4.69 6.53 10.95
CA ASP A 55 -5.44 7.36 10.01
C ASP A 55 -5.70 8.76 10.59
N ALA A 56 -6.07 8.84 11.87
CA ALA A 56 -6.26 10.12 12.54
C ALA A 56 -4.94 10.92 12.63
N ASP A 57 -3.82 10.26 12.95
CA ASP A 57 -2.49 10.88 12.98
C ASP A 57 -2.10 11.42 11.60
N PHE A 58 -2.30 10.63 10.55
CA PHE A 58 -2.05 11.04 9.18
C PHE A 58 -2.91 12.23 8.77
N TRP A 59 -4.21 12.20 9.09
CA TRP A 59 -5.11 13.30 8.77
C TRP A 59 -4.74 14.59 9.50
N LYS A 60 -4.32 14.50 10.76
CA LYS A 60 -3.84 15.65 11.53
C LYS A 60 -2.59 16.26 10.89
N TRP A 61 -1.60 15.42 10.55
CA TRP A 61 -0.39 15.86 9.87
C TRP A 61 -0.70 16.51 8.51
N ARG A 62 -1.53 15.86 7.69
CA ARG A 62 -1.91 16.36 6.35
C ARG A 62 -2.62 17.72 6.44
N ARG A 63 -3.53 17.90 7.40
CA ARG A 63 -4.24 19.17 7.62
C ARG A 63 -3.30 20.30 8.03
N ALA A 64 -2.24 20.00 8.78
CA ALA A 64 -1.22 20.99 9.15
C ALA A 64 -0.27 21.33 8.00
N LEU A 65 0.04 20.35 7.14
CA LEU A 65 0.96 20.53 6.02
C LEU A 65 0.44 21.49 4.95
N TRP A 66 -0.83 21.36 4.54
CA TRP A 66 -1.35 22.12 3.40
C TRP A 66 -1.29 23.64 3.55
N PRO A 67 -1.66 24.24 4.70
CA PRO A 67 -1.51 25.68 4.91
C PRO A 67 -0.05 26.15 4.80
N LEU A 68 0.91 25.35 5.28
CA LEU A 68 2.33 25.68 5.23
C LEU A 68 2.85 25.68 3.80
N LEU A 69 2.53 24.64 3.02
CA LEU A 69 2.89 24.58 1.59
C LEU A 69 2.30 25.75 0.82
N ARG A 70 1.05 26.13 1.11
CA ARG A 70 0.41 27.29 0.48
C ARG A 70 1.14 28.59 0.84
N ALA A 71 1.44 28.83 2.11
CA ALA A 71 2.14 30.05 2.52
C ALA A 71 3.58 30.11 1.97
N HIS A 72 4.26 28.97 1.88
CA HIS A 72 5.65 28.89 1.46
C HIS A 72 5.83 29.03 -0.06
N TYR A 73 4.94 28.45 -0.86
CA TYR A 73 5.09 28.41 -2.33
C TYR A 73 4.05 29.21 -3.12
N TYR A 74 2.90 29.54 -2.53
CA TYR A 74 1.82 30.26 -3.20
C TYR A 74 1.65 31.67 -2.61
N GLN A 75 2.55 32.59 -2.99
CA GLN A 75 2.50 34.00 -2.56
C GLN A 75 1.85 34.94 -3.59
N HIS A 76 1.55 34.47 -4.81
CA HIS A 76 0.97 35.28 -5.90
C HIS A 76 -0.15 34.56 -6.68
N GLY A 77 -1.23 34.20 -6.00
CA GLY A 77 -2.50 33.85 -6.64
C GLY A 77 -3.58 34.77 -6.11
N GLU A 78 -4.12 35.63 -6.97
CA GLU A 78 -5.22 36.53 -6.67
C GLU A 78 -6.27 35.86 -5.78
N THR A 79 -6.69 36.60 -4.75
CA THR A 79 -7.85 36.29 -3.94
C THR A 79 -9.11 36.46 -4.79
N SER A 80 -9.29 35.62 -5.80
CA SER A 80 -10.60 35.35 -6.34
C SER A 80 -11.34 34.58 -5.25
N SER A 81 -12.02 35.33 -4.39
CA SER A 81 -13.22 34.91 -3.68
C SER A 81 -14.24 34.47 -4.72
N SER A 82 -14.00 33.32 -5.35
CA SER A 82 -14.99 32.58 -6.07
C SER A 82 -15.40 31.45 -5.15
N THR A 83 -16.47 31.68 -4.42
CA THR A 83 -17.50 30.68 -4.12
C THR A 83 -17.96 30.02 -5.44
N LYS A 84 -17.05 29.32 -6.11
CA LYS A 84 -17.41 28.25 -7.02
C LYS A 84 -17.63 27.09 -6.09
N SER A 85 -18.90 26.74 -5.89
CA SER A 85 -19.28 25.40 -5.46
C SER A 85 -18.32 24.44 -6.15
N ALA A 86 -17.67 23.58 -5.38
CA ALA A 86 -16.94 22.45 -5.92
C ALA A 86 -17.95 21.58 -6.68
N SER A 87 -18.23 21.96 -7.93
CA SER A 87 -18.78 21.06 -8.92
C SER A 87 -17.60 20.20 -9.32
N ASP A 88 -17.65 18.97 -8.84
CA ASP A 88 -16.70 17.90 -9.06
C ASP A 88 -16.39 17.70 -10.56
N GLU A 89 -15.48 18.49 -11.13
CA GLU A 89 -14.77 18.05 -12.33
C GLU A 89 -13.74 17.01 -11.87
N ILE A 90 -14.23 15.77 -11.75
CA ILE A 90 -13.39 14.60 -11.51
C ILE A 90 -12.30 14.62 -12.59
N GLU A 91 -11.03 14.65 -12.18
CA GLU A 91 -9.89 14.52 -13.09
C GLU A 91 -10.14 13.36 -14.07
N HIS A 92 -9.83 13.60 -15.35
CA HIS A 92 -10.10 12.62 -16.41
C HIS A 92 -9.45 11.28 -16.05
N CYS A 93 -10.28 10.24 -15.85
CA CYS A 93 -9.78 8.90 -15.56
C CYS A 93 -8.82 8.47 -16.68
N PRO A 94 -7.52 8.24 -16.38
CA PRO A 94 -6.53 7.91 -17.41
C PRO A 94 -6.71 6.49 -17.97
N TYR A 95 -7.65 5.73 -17.42
CA TYR A 95 -7.90 4.34 -17.76
C TYR A 95 -9.11 4.20 -18.67
N ARG A 96 -8.94 3.42 -19.74
CA ARG A 96 -10.03 2.97 -20.62
C ARG A 96 -10.45 1.57 -20.20
N VAL A 97 -11.74 1.40 -19.93
CA VAL A 97 -12.32 0.09 -19.61
C VAL A 97 -12.70 -0.61 -20.92
N GLU A 98 -12.29 -1.87 -21.05
CA GLU A 98 -12.68 -2.76 -22.14
C GLU A 98 -13.25 -4.05 -21.53
N PHE A 99 -14.46 -4.44 -21.95
CA PHE A 99 -15.11 -5.66 -21.48
C PHE A 99 -14.66 -6.83 -22.35
N LEU A 100 -13.89 -7.75 -21.77
CA LEU A 100 -13.46 -8.96 -22.45
C LEU A 100 -14.57 -10.03 -22.40
N PRO A 101 -14.86 -10.74 -23.52
CA PRO A 101 -15.79 -11.86 -23.52
C PRO A 101 -15.37 -12.96 -22.53
N LYS A 102 -16.33 -13.59 -21.84
CA LYS A 102 -16.08 -14.64 -20.81
C LYS A 102 -15.24 -15.83 -21.32
N ALA A 103 -15.29 -16.13 -22.62
CA ALA A 103 -14.45 -17.14 -23.26
C ALA A 103 -12.96 -16.75 -23.34
N GLU A 104 -12.66 -15.45 -23.40
CA GLU A 104 -11.31 -14.88 -23.38
C GLU A 104 -10.83 -14.63 -21.95
N ALA A 105 -11.71 -14.68 -20.94
CA ALA A 105 -11.33 -14.57 -19.54
C ALA A 105 -10.47 -15.76 -19.05
N HIS A 106 -10.54 -16.93 -19.69
CA HIS A 106 -9.59 -18.03 -19.43
C HIS A 106 -8.20 -17.78 -20.01
N LEU A 107 -8.05 -16.82 -20.94
CA LEU A 107 -6.73 -16.33 -21.32
C LEU A 107 -6.10 -15.50 -20.17
N SER A 108 -6.89 -15.08 -19.17
CA SER A 108 -6.37 -14.29 -18.04
C SER A 108 -5.45 -15.10 -17.10
N ASP A 109 -5.60 -16.43 -17.03
CA ASP A 109 -4.60 -17.30 -16.38
C ASP A 109 -3.26 -17.26 -17.12
N SER A 110 -3.27 -17.13 -18.44
CA SER A 110 -2.06 -16.85 -19.25
C SER A 110 -1.64 -15.37 -19.28
N VAL A 111 -2.52 -14.41 -18.97
CA VAL A 111 -2.17 -12.97 -18.81
C VAL A 111 -1.55 -12.70 -17.44
N ARG A 112 -1.83 -13.50 -16.40
CA ARG A 112 -0.98 -13.54 -15.19
C ARG A 112 0.49 -13.85 -15.54
N SER A 113 0.73 -14.55 -16.65
CA SER A 113 2.06 -14.88 -17.18
C SER A 113 2.57 -13.89 -18.23
N SER A 114 1.74 -12.96 -18.73
CA SER A 114 2.25 -11.92 -19.61
C SER A 114 3.14 -11.00 -18.78
N LYS A 115 4.46 -11.13 -18.96
CA LYS A 115 5.48 -10.27 -18.37
C LYS A 115 5.09 -8.83 -18.64
N PHE A 116 4.48 -8.18 -17.65
CA PHE A 116 4.33 -6.73 -17.66
C PHE A 116 5.75 -6.14 -17.72
N PRO A 117 6.01 -5.12 -18.54
CA PRO A 117 7.31 -4.47 -18.55
C PRO A 117 7.62 -3.98 -17.13
N ASP A 118 8.69 -4.49 -16.52
CA ASP A 118 9.10 -4.18 -15.13
C ASP A 118 9.10 -2.67 -14.86
N ASP A 119 9.45 -1.87 -15.87
CA ASP A 119 9.54 -0.42 -15.81
C ASP A 119 8.19 0.31 -15.58
N SER A 120 7.06 -0.39 -15.74
CA SER A 120 5.71 0.17 -15.59
C SER A 120 4.99 -0.27 -14.31
N ILE A 121 5.59 -1.18 -13.55
CA ILE A 121 4.98 -1.76 -12.35
C ILE A 121 5.37 -0.90 -11.15
N ASN A 122 4.37 -0.37 -10.45
CA ASN A 122 4.59 0.29 -9.16
C ASN A 122 5.22 -0.74 -8.20
N PHE A 123 6.38 -0.45 -7.61
CA PHE A 123 7.17 -1.38 -6.80
C PHE A 123 6.36 -2.09 -5.70
N SER A 124 5.30 -1.46 -5.21
CA SER A 124 4.33 -2.02 -4.26
C SER A 124 3.57 -3.26 -4.78
N THR A 125 3.48 -3.44 -6.10
CA THR A 125 2.71 -4.49 -6.77
C THR A 125 3.57 -5.60 -7.41
N ALA A 126 4.90 -5.50 -7.37
CA ALA A 126 5.81 -6.48 -7.97
C ALA A 126 5.61 -7.91 -7.43
N CYS A 127 5.14 -8.04 -6.18
CA CYS A 127 4.84 -9.31 -5.54
C CYS A 127 3.65 -10.05 -6.20
N TYR A 128 2.71 -9.33 -6.81
CA TYR A 128 1.53 -9.93 -7.47
C TYR A 128 1.91 -10.60 -8.80
N PHE A 129 2.97 -10.14 -9.46
CA PHE A 129 3.40 -10.65 -10.77
C PHE A 129 4.46 -11.76 -10.68
N THR A 130 4.91 -12.10 -9.47
CA THR A 130 5.97 -13.10 -9.23
C THR A 130 5.52 -14.27 -8.36
N ALA A 131 4.24 -14.31 -7.96
CA ALA A 131 3.68 -15.42 -7.21
C ALA A 131 3.61 -16.70 -8.07
N SER A 132 3.86 -17.85 -7.45
CA SER A 132 3.73 -19.16 -8.09
C SER A 132 2.58 -19.91 -7.43
N ASP A 133 1.70 -20.49 -8.25
CA ASP A 133 0.62 -21.34 -7.76
C ASP A 133 1.20 -22.66 -7.27
N CYS A 134 1.02 -22.94 -5.98
CA CYS A 134 1.53 -24.14 -5.33
C CYS A 134 0.41 -24.98 -4.70
N PRO A 135 0.37 -26.29 -4.98
CA PRO A 135 -0.67 -27.14 -4.41
C PRO A 135 -0.48 -27.31 -2.90
N ILE A 136 -1.61 -27.30 -2.19
CA ILE A 136 -1.66 -27.63 -0.76
C ILE A 136 -1.80 -29.14 -0.63
N THR A 137 -0.79 -29.79 -0.06
CA THR A 137 -0.77 -31.25 0.14
C THR A 137 -1.46 -31.68 1.43
N SER A 138 -1.50 -30.81 2.44
CA SER A 138 -2.12 -31.09 3.73
C SER A 138 -2.77 -29.84 4.31
N LYS A 139 -3.96 -30.00 4.89
CA LYS A 139 -4.70 -28.97 5.63
C LYS A 139 -5.35 -29.60 6.85
N ARG A 140 -4.95 -29.19 8.05
CA ARG A 140 -5.55 -29.70 9.30
C ARG A 140 -5.68 -28.62 10.37
N ASN A 141 -6.76 -28.68 11.14
CA ASN A 141 -6.90 -27.88 12.36
C ASN A 141 -6.05 -28.51 13.47
N ILE A 142 -5.23 -27.70 14.13
CA ILE A 142 -4.37 -28.16 15.24
C ILE A 142 -4.98 -27.91 16.62
N ARG A 143 -6.12 -27.21 16.66
CA ARG A 143 -6.89 -27.03 17.90
C ARG A 143 -7.87 -28.19 18.10
N SER A 144 -8.33 -28.32 19.34
CA SER A 144 -9.42 -29.23 19.70
C SER A 144 -10.73 -28.83 19.04
N ILE A 145 -11.65 -29.78 18.89
CA ILE A 145 -12.94 -29.56 18.23
C ILE A 145 -13.82 -28.61 19.06
N GLU A 146 -13.60 -28.60 20.37
CA GLU A 146 -14.35 -27.79 21.33
C GLU A 146 -13.85 -26.33 21.42
N ASP A 147 -12.76 -25.97 20.74
CA ASP A 147 -12.24 -24.60 20.71
C ASP A 147 -13.03 -23.77 19.68
N GLU A 148 -13.53 -22.61 20.09
CA GLU A 148 -14.25 -21.68 19.21
C GLU A 148 -13.36 -21.08 18.12
N ARG A 149 -12.03 -21.12 18.30
CA ARG A 149 -11.07 -20.58 17.33
C ARG A 149 -10.44 -21.70 16.51
N SER A 150 -10.17 -21.42 15.23
CA SER A 150 -9.38 -22.33 14.37
C SER A 150 -7.91 -21.89 14.28
N THR A 151 -6.98 -22.85 14.29
CA THR A 151 -5.60 -22.65 13.80
C THR A 151 -5.31 -23.74 12.79
N LEU A 152 -5.02 -23.35 11.56
CA LEU A 152 -4.79 -24.28 10.47
C LEU A 152 -3.30 -24.46 10.22
N HIS A 153 -2.89 -25.71 10.06
CA HIS A 153 -1.60 -26.07 9.51
C HIS A 153 -1.76 -26.44 8.04
N PHE A 154 -0.86 -25.91 7.22
CA PHE A 154 -0.79 -26.17 5.79
C PHE A 154 0.57 -26.76 5.43
N GLU A 155 0.57 -27.77 4.58
CA GLU A 155 1.75 -28.22 3.85
C GLU A 155 1.57 -27.84 2.39
N ILE A 156 2.56 -27.15 1.83
CA ILE A 156 2.53 -26.60 0.47
C ILE A 156 3.68 -27.25 -0.29
N ASP A 157 3.36 -27.91 -1.40
CA ASP A 157 4.36 -28.50 -2.26
C ASP A 157 4.93 -27.45 -3.21
N ILE A 158 6.23 -27.21 -3.08
CA ILE A 158 6.99 -26.24 -3.85
C ILE A 158 7.89 -26.91 -4.90
N SER A 159 7.79 -28.23 -5.09
CA SER A 159 8.66 -28.99 -5.98
C SER A 159 8.50 -28.61 -7.45
N GLU A 160 7.26 -28.33 -7.87
CA GLU A 160 6.91 -27.90 -9.23
C GLU A 160 6.82 -26.36 -9.37
N CYS A 161 6.73 -25.66 -8.24
CA CYS A 161 6.66 -24.20 -8.19
C CYS A 161 8.03 -23.58 -8.45
N ASN A 162 8.31 -23.27 -9.70
CA ASN A 162 9.45 -22.47 -10.14
C ASN A 162 10.79 -23.02 -9.58
N ALA A 163 11.50 -23.82 -10.39
CA ALA A 163 12.68 -24.65 -10.04
C ALA A 163 13.85 -24.00 -9.25
N GLY A 164 13.72 -22.77 -8.75
CA GLY A 164 14.64 -22.06 -7.87
C GLY A 164 14.07 -21.53 -6.55
N LEU A 165 12.83 -21.84 -6.13
CA LEU A 165 12.34 -21.40 -4.82
C LEU A 165 13.17 -22.08 -3.69
N LYS A 166 14.01 -21.29 -3.04
CA LYS A 166 14.87 -21.73 -1.93
C LYS A 166 14.48 -20.95 -0.68
N TYR A 167 14.38 -21.64 0.44
CA TYR A 167 14.13 -21.02 1.73
C TYR A 167 15.05 -21.60 2.79
N LYS A 168 15.20 -20.87 3.89
CA LYS A 168 15.84 -21.32 5.13
C LYS A 168 14.82 -21.30 6.25
N THR A 169 15.05 -22.13 7.27
CA THR A 169 14.25 -22.10 8.49
C THR A 169 14.30 -20.70 9.11
N GLY A 170 13.13 -20.10 9.33
CA GLY A 170 12.97 -18.74 9.83
C GLY A 170 12.60 -17.71 8.77
N ASP A 171 12.68 -18.07 7.49
CA ASP A 171 12.16 -17.24 6.40
C ASP A 171 10.63 -17.14 6.45
N ARG A 172 10.09 -16.15 5.74
CA ARG A 172 8.65 -15.86 5.68
C ARG A 172 8.10 -16.25 4.31
N LEU A 173 6.92 -16.85 4.32
CA LEU A 173 6.13 -17.09 3.11
C LEU A 173 5.09 -15.97 2.97
N ALA A 174 5.08 -15.30 1.82
CA ALA A 174 3.99 -14.40 1.44
C ALA A 174 2.93 -15.19 0.68
N VAL A 175 1.65 -14.96 1.02
CA VAL A 175 0.51 -15.59 0.36
C VAL A 175 -0.37 -14.48 -0.21
N LEU A 176 -0.79 -14.65 -1.46
CA LEU A 176 -1.72 -13.74 -2.11
C LEU A 176 -3.16 -14.27 -1.90
N PRO A 177 -3.99 -13.65 -1.03
CA PRO A 177 -5.35 -14.11 -0.81
C PRO A 177 -6.28 -13.67 -1.94
N VAL A 178 -7.38 -14.42 -2.10
CA VAL A 178 -8.53 -14.04 -2.93
C VAL A 178 -9.68 -13.69 -1.98
N ASN A 179 -10.41 -12.62 -2.29
CA ASN A 179 -11.59 -12.23 -1.51
C ASN A 179 -12.71 -13.26 -1.67
N ASP A 180 -13.60 -13.33 -0.67
CA ASP A 180 -14.78 -14.19 -0.73
C ASP A 180 -15.77 -13.70 -1.80
N ASP A 181 -16.25 -14.62 -2.64
CA ASP A 181 -17.20 -14.34 -3.71
C ASP A 181 -18.48 -13.68 -3.18
N GLU A 182 -18.95 -14.00 -1.97
CA GLU A 182 -20.13 -13.38 -1.38
C GLU A 182 -19.90 -11.88 -1.14
N ILE A 183 -18.73 -11.50 -0.65
CA ILE A 183 -18.37 -10.09 -0.41
C ILE A 183 -18.27 -9.35 -1.74
N VAL A 184 -17.60 -9.96 -2.72
CA VAL A 184 -17.43 -9.39 -4.07
C VAL A 184 -18.80 -9.16 -4.73
N ASN A 185 -19.67 -10.16 -4.70
CA ASN A 185 -21.03 -10.07 -5.25
C ASN A 185 -21.86 -8.99 -4.55
N ARG A 186 -21.78 -8.90 -3.21
CA ARG A 186 -22.48 -7.84 -2.45
C ARG A 186 -22.06 -6.44 -2.88
N VAL A 187 -20.76 -6.22 -3.08
CA VAL A 187 -20.24 -4.92 -3.56
C VAL A 187 -20.69 -4.64 -4.98
N ALA A 188 -20.62 -5.63 -5.88
CA ALA A 188 -21.05 -5.47 -7.27
C ALA A 188 -22.53 -5.09 -7.37
N VAL A 189 -23.41 -5.80 -6.64
CA VAL A 189 -24.84 -5.49 -6.58
C VAL A 189 -25.09 -4.08 -6.02
N ALA A 190 -24.38 -3.68 -4.95
CA ALA A 190 -24.53 -2.35 -4.36
C ALA A 190 -24.13 -1.22 -5.33
N LEU A 191 -23.21 -1.49 -6.25
CA LEU A 191 -22.75 -0.56 -7.29
C LEU A 191 -23.52 -0.70 -8.62
N GLY A 192 -24.44 -1.66 -8.74
CA GLY A 192 -25.23 -1.89 -9.95
C GLY A 192 -24.48 -2.64 -11.07
N PHE A 193 -23.46 -3.42 -10.73
CA PHE A 193 -22.74 -4.29 -11.67
C PHE A 193 -23.24 -5.74 -11.60
N ASP A 194 -23.25 -6.40 -12.77
CA ASP A 194 -23.50 -7.84 -12.94
C ASP A 194 -22.16 -8.53 -13.27
N LEU A 195 -21.79 -9.54 -12.48
CA LEU A 195 -20.48 -10.23 -12.54
C LEU A 195 -20.53 -11.55 -13.33
#